data_AF-K0SBA6-F1
#
_entry.id   AF-K0SBA6-F1
#
_cell.length_a   1.000
_cell.length_b   1.000
_cell.length_c   1.000
_cell.angle_alpha   90.00
_cell.angle_beta   90.00
_cell.angle_gamma   90.00
#
_symmetry.space_group_name_H-M   'P 1'
#
loop_
_entity.id
_entity.type
_entity.pdbx_description
1 polymer ?
#
loop_
_entity_poly.entity_id
_entity_poly.type
_entity_poly.pdbx_seq_one_letter_code
_entity_poly.pdbx_strand_id
1 'polypeptide(L)'
;MEHIDRDGPIPCRTFDLDSKLHGESNKAIARARIEIISDEQGAEDIAALDSEILEWLHVNEAPQENHRYASRRIRLRKSDPCPRKVGQRDAPAHHAHAEDLLQEYPGVDKPSTRARPHPSNASIFTYDAIKMYPSIETEACLERLATYLRRPETQAKFTHYHPDALIKALGLVMRNNRFKFGDILVKQIKGIAMGMSPAPPISNLYVAIHEEEEVLQYLACNWLLFLKRFIDDGIGIWLHHPDLAEDERRWKECQSVVARGGLAWDFSKRSNQIDFMDVAISFVDNRVEFKLFEKPLALHLYLPPHSCHPPGVIKGLVMGEVLRIFQLCSHDSDIDDNLSKFFKRLLDRGYQAESLCPLFFETARPLLPVQASFCMEKRGSGGLTIRGYRAS
;
A
#
# COMPACT_ATOMS: atom_id res chain seq x y z
N MET A 1 9.08 -29.64 38.67
CA MET A 1 8.15 -30.79 38.74
C MET A 1 6.78 -30.23 38.98
N GLU A 2 6.03 -30.04 37.90
CA GLU A 2 4.57 -29.99 37.87
C GLU A 2 4.21 -30.27 36.41
N HIS A 3 3.41 -31.32 36.20
CA HIS A 3 3.03 -31.87 34.91
C HIS A 3 2.09 -30.90 34.18
N ILE A 4 2.50 -30.38 33.02
CA ILE A 4 1.57 -29.74 32.08
C ILE A 4 1.04 -30.84 31.16
N ASP A 5 -0.23 -31.17 31.37
CA ASP A 5 -1.05 -32.02 30.52
C ASP A 5 -1.11 -31.43 29.10
N ARG A 6 -0.72 -32.21 28.08
CA ARG A 6 -0.49 -31.74 26.70
C ARG A 6 -1.63 -32.05 25.73
N ASP A 7 -2.76 -32.58 26.20
CA ASP A 7 -3.82 -33.08 25.31
C ASP A 7 -5.23 -32.47 25.53
N GLY A 8 -5.32 -31.24 26.06
CA GLY A 8 -6.58 -30.50 26.15
C GLY A 8 -6.86 -29.61 24.92
N PRO A 9 -8.08 -29.58 24.36
CA PRO A 9 -8.42 -28.64 23.30
C PRO A 9 -8.31 -27.20 23.82
N ILE A 10 -7.54 -26.38 23.11
CA ILE A 10 -7.43 -24.93 23.33
C ILE A 10 -8.86 -24.36 23.24
N PRO A 11 -9.36 -23.62 24.23
CA PRO A 11 -10.69 -23.03 24.15
C PRO A 11 -10.66 -21.96 23.06
N CYS A 12 -11.16 -22.33 21.90
CA CYS A 12 -11.49 -21.40 20.83
C CYS A 12 -12.57 -20.48 21.41
N ARG A 13 -12.24 -19.21 21.67
CA ARG A 13 -13.28 -18.19 21.86
C ARG A 13 -13.95 -18.01 20.50
N THR A 14 -14.95 -18.85 20.22
CA THR A 14 -15.95 -18.59 19.20
C THR A 14 -16.58 -17.25 19.55
N PHE A 15 -16.27 -16.23 18.76
CA PHE A 15 -17.08 -15.03 18.70
C PHE A 15 -18.43 -15.48 18.14
N ASP A 16 -19.38 -15.75 19.04
CA ASP A 16 -20.76 -16.05 18.71
C ASP A 16 -21.38 -14.79 18.08
N LEU A 17 -21.26 -14.68 16.76
CA LEU A 17 -21.91 -13.64 15.95
C LEU A 17 -23.43 -13.85 15.89
N ASP A 18 -23.91 -15.09 16.07
CA ASP A 18 -25.33 -15.44 15.99
C ASP A 18 -26.12 -14.76 17.11
N SER A 19 -25.55 -14.68 18.31
CA SER A 19 -26.16 -13.99 19.45
C SER A 19 -26.33 -12.46 19.26
N LYS A 20 -25.56 -11.83 18.38
CA LYS A 20 -25.64 -10.37 18.11
C LYS A 20 -26.44 -10.02 16.85
N LEU A 21 -26.67 -10.97 15.95
CA LEU A 21 -27.36 -10.71 14.68
C LEU A 21 -28.89 -10.69 14.81
N HIS A 22 -29.49 -11.32 15.83
CA HIS A 22 -30.94 -11.48 15.90
C HIS A 22 -31.77 -10.25 16.31
N GLY A 23 -31.15 -9.09 16.58
CA GLY A 23 -31.86 -7.82 16.85
C GLY A 23 -31.43 -6.62 16.00
N GLU A 24 -30.21 -6.65 15.42
CA GLU A 24 -29.60 -5.52 14.71
C GLU A 24 -29.21 -5.84 13.24
N SER A 25 -29.59 -7.01 12.71
CA SER A 25 -29.14 -7.52 11.39
C SER A 25 -29.32 -6.52 10.25
N ASN A 26 -30.50 -5.92 10.10
CA ASN A 26 -30.77 -5.03 8.97
C ASN A 26 -29.90 -3.77 8.96
N LYS A 27 -29.55 -3.21 10.14
CA LYS A 27 -28.65 -2.05 10.24
C LYS A 27 -27.19 -2.44 10.04
N ALA A 28 -26.79 -3.61 10.53
CA ALA A 28 -25.43 -4.13 10.34
C ALA A 28 -25.17 -4.52 8.87
N ILE A 29 -26.13 -5.18 8.22
CA ILE A 29 -26.10 -5.56 6.80
C ILE A 29 -26.08 -4.31 5.91
N ALA A 30 -26.96 -3.33 6.16
CA ALA A 30 -26.97 -2.07 5.41
C ALA A 30 -25.67 -1.25 5.59
N ARG A 31 -25.07 -1.28 6.79
CA ARG A 31 -23.76 -0.66 7.05
C ARG A 31 -22.60 -1.43 6.41
N ALA A 32 -22.73 -2.75 6.30
CA ALA A 32 -21.73 -3.63 5.70
C ALA A 32 -21.78 -3.65 4.15
N ARG A 33 -22.83 -3.08 3.53
CA ARG A 33 -22.97 -2.96 2.07
C ARG A 33 -22.88 -4.33 1.38
N ILE A 34 -23.51 -5.31 2.00
CA ILE A 34 -23.60 -6.70 1.54
C ILE A 34 -25.05 -7.17 1.57
N GLU A 35 -25.33 -8.20 0.79
CA GLU A 35 -26.58 -8.94 0.78
C GLU A 35 -26.28 -10.41 1.11
N ILE A 36 -27.05 -11.01 2.02
CA ILE A 36 -26.98 -12.44 2.28
C ILE A 36 -27.85 -13.15 1.24
N ILE A 37 -27.27 -14.12 0.55
CA ILE A 37 -27.96 -14.88 -0.50
C ILE A 37 -28.08 -16.34 -0.08
N SER A 38 -29.19 -16.99 -0.46
CA SER A 38 -29.35 -18.44 -0.25
C SER A 38 -28.42 -19.22 -1.19
N ASP A 39 -28.23 -20.50 -0.91
CA ASP A 39 -27.45 -21.38 -1.79
C ASP A 39 -28.13 -21.54 -3.17
N GLU A 40 -29.47 -21.59 -3.21
CA GLU A 40 -30.23 -21.63 -4.47
C GLU A 40 -30.04 -20.36 -5.29
N GLN A 41 -30.23 -19.18 -4.69
CA GLN A 41 -30.00 -17.90 -5.35
C GLN A 41 -28.55 -17.77 -5.81
N GLY A 42 -27.60 -18.25 -5.00
CA GLY A 42 -26.19 -18.30 -5.35
C GLY A 42 -25.92 -19.15 -6.60
N ALA A 43 -26.58 -20.30 -6.73
CA ALA A 43 -26.44 -21.17 -7.90
C ALA A 43 -27.06 -20.54 -9.17
N GLU A 44 -28.23 -19.92 -9.05
CA GLU A 44 -28.88 -19.20 -10.16
C GLU A 44 -28.03 -18.02 -10.65
N ASP A 45 -27.50 -17.24 -9.71
CA ASP A 45 -26.60 -16.12 -9.96
C ASP A 45 -25.32 -16.56 -10.71
N ILE A 46 -24.76 -17.73 -10.36
CA ILE A 46 -23.58 -18.28 -11.04
C ILE A 46 -23.92 -18.68 -12.48
N ALA A 47 -25.08 -19.32 -12.70
CA ALA A 47 -25.51 -19.71 -14.04
C ALA A 47 -25.76 -18.50 -14.95
N ALA A 48 -26.33 -17.42 -14.39
CA ALA A 48 -26.49 -16.14 -15.09
C ALA A 48 -25.12 -15.53 -15.45
N LEU A 49 -24.19 -15.52 -14.50
CA LEU A 49 -22.83 -15.00 -14.72
C LEU A 49 -22.08 -15.78 -15.79
N ASP A 50 -22.16 -17.11 -15.80
CA ASP A 50 -21.54 -17.94 -16.85
C ASP A 50 -22.07 -17.56 -18.24
N SER A 51 -23.37 -17.28 -18.34
CA SER A 51 -24.00 -16.83 -19.60
C SER A 51 -23.47 -15.46 -20.04
N GLU A 52 -23.37 -14.50 -19.11
CA GLU A 52 -22.83 -13.17 -19.41
C GLU A 52 -21.34 -13.20 -19.81
N ILE A 53 -20.54 -14.05 -19.15
CA ILE A 53 -19.12 -14.24 -19.49
C ILE A 53 -19.01 -14.86 -20.88
N LEU A 54 -19.80 -15.88 -21.19
CA LEU A 54 -19.79 -16.50 -22.52
C LEU A 54 -20.19 -15.48 -23.59
N GLU A 55 -21.25 -14.71 -23.38
CA GLU A 55 -21.65 -13.65 -24.30
C GLU A 55 -20.51 -12.63 -24.52
N TRP A 56 -19.85 -12.21 -23.43
CA TRP A 56 -18.70 -11.31 -23.51
C TRP A 56 -17.55 -11.94 -24.32
N LEU A 57 -17.23 -13.21 -24.10
CA LEU A 57 -16.19 -13.92 -24.86
C LEU A 57 -16.55 -14.02 -26.34
N HIS A 58 -17.77 -14.41 -26.70
CA HIS A 58 -18.18 -14.57 -28.10
C HIS A 58 -18.13 -13.25 -28.88
N VAL A 59 -18.51 -12.13 -28.25
CA VAL A 59 -18.48 -10.81 -28.90
C VAL A 59 -17.06 -10.29 -29.08
N ASN A 60 -16.11 -10.71 -28.24
CA ASN A 60 -14.75 -10.16 -28.18
C ASN A 60 -13.66 -11.13 -28.65
N GLU A 61 -14.00 -12.37 -29.00
CA GLU A 61 -13.11 -13.29 -29.71
C GLU A 61 -12.99 -12.86 -31.18
N ALA A 62 -11.80 -12.38 -31.56
CA ALA A 62 -11.44 -12.19 -32.96
C ALA A 62 -11.45 -13.53 -33.72
N PRO A 63 -11.64 -13.55 -35.05
CA PRO A 63 -11.66 -14.78 -35.84
C PRO A 63 -10.34 -15.55 -35.67
N GLN A 64 -10.43 -16.72 -35.03
CA GLN A 64 -9.47 -17.82 -34.92
C GLN A 64 -7.99 -17.55 -35.26
N GLU A 65 -7.17 -17.37 -34.22
CA GLU A 65 -5.80 -17.92 -34.25
C GLU A 65 -5.17 -18.28 -32.89
N ASN A 66 -5.83 -18.02 -31.75
CA ASN A 66 -5.22 -18.25 -30.42
C ASN A 66 -6.03 -19.16 -29.47
N HIS A 67 -6.67 -20.21 -30.00
CA HIS A 67 -7.40 -21.23 -29.21
C HIS A 67 -6.53 -22.10 -28.26
N ARG A 68 -5.28 -21.72 -27.95
CA ARG A 68 -4.43 -22.44 -26.99
C ARG A 68 -4.52 -21.93 -25.55
N TYR A 69 -5.06 -20.74 -25.30
CA TYR A 69 -5.09 -20.14 -23.96
C TYR A 69 -6.41 -20.31 -23.19
N ALA A 70 -7.56 -20.34 -23.86
CA ALA A 70 -8.88 -20.41 -23.19
C ALA A 70 -9.15 -21.79 -22.54
N SER A 71 -8.71 -22.88 -23.16
CA SER A 71 -9.08 -24.25 -22.74
C SER A 71 -8.30 -24.79 -21.53
N ARG A 72 -7.34 -24.05 -20.97
CA ARG A 72 -6.50 -24.52 -19.85
C ARG A 72 -6.91 -24.03 -18.47
N ARG A 73 -7.86 -23.09 -18.33
CA ARG A 73 -8.19 -22.49 -17.02
C ARG A 73 -9.62 -22.69 -16.51
N ILE A 74 -10.54 -23.20 -17.32
CA ILE A 74 -11.84 -23.67 -16.82
C ILE A 74 -11.71 -25.15 -16.41
N ARG A 75 -10.87 -25.40 -15.40
CA ARG A 75 -11.08 -26.53 -14.49
C ARG A 75 -11.52 -25.91 -13.18
N LEU A 76 -12.83 -25.90 -12.97
CA LEU A 76 -13.44 -25.83 -11.64
C LEU A 76 -12.59 -26.69 -10.70
N ARG A 77 -11.99 -26.07 -9.68
CA ARG A 77 -11.31 -26.78 -8.59
C ARG A 77 -12.38 -27.57 -7.84
N LYS A 78 -12.69 -28.76 -8.34
CA LYS A 78 -13.21 -29.82 -7.48
C LYS A 78 -12.09 -30.17 -6.50
N SER A 79 -12.47 -30.14 -5.23
CA SER A 79 -11.67 -30.54 -4.08
C SER A 79 -11.04 -31.91 -4.29
N ASP A 80 -9.71 -31.95 -4.40
CA ASP A 80 -8.93 -33.18 -4.24
C ASP A 80 -7.84 -32.95 -3.16
N PRO A 81 -7.57 -33.93 -2.28
CA PRO A 81 -6.65 -33.75 -1.16
C PRO A 81 -5.21 -33.64 -1.65
N CYS A 82 -4.45 -32.74 -1.03
CA CYS A 82 -3.02 -32.52 -1.30
C CYS A 82 -2.20 -33.83 -1.11
N PRO A 83 -1.53 -34.37 -2.13
CA PRO A 83 -0.56 -35.43 -1.93
C PRO A 83 0.80 -34.83 -1.57
N ARG A 84 1.28 -35.15 -0.36
CA ARG A 84 2.69 -35.02 0.01
C ARG A 84 3.54 -35.80 -1.00
N LYS A 85 4.40 -35.12 -1.75
CA LYS A 85 5.57 -35.75 -2.37
C LYS A 85 6.82 -34.93 -2.08
N VAL A 86 7.64 -35.51 -1.21
CA VAL A 86 9.08 -35.29 -1.11
C VAL A 86 9.69 -35.69 -2.44
N GLY A 87 10.48 -34.80 -3.03
CA GLY A 87 11.21 -35.05 -4.27
C GLY A 87 12.12 -33.88 -4.57
N GLN A 88 13.40 -34.03 -4.20
CA GLN A 88 14.50 -33.19 -4.65
C GLN A 88 14.42 -33.00 -6.16
N ARG A 89 14.37 -31.74 -6.61
CA ARG A 89 14.77 -31.35 -7.95
C ARG A 89 15.77 -30.23 -7.79
N ASP A 90 17.00 -30.52 -8.19
CA ASP A 90 18.07 -29.55 -8.32
C ASP A 90 17.64 -28.46 -9.29
N ALA A 91 17.49 -27.24 -8.77
CA ALA A 91 17.35 -26.03 -9.57
C ALA A 91 18.75 -25.44 -9.79
N PRO A 92 19.08 -24.93 -10.99
CA PRO A 92 20.40 -24.36 -11.25
C PRO A 92 20.61 -23.15 -10.33
N ALA A 93 21.74 -23.15 -9.62
CA ALA A 93 22.17 -22.03 -8.80
C ALA A 93 22.46 -20.82 -9.71
N HIS A 94 21.48 -19.93 -9.84
CA HIS A 94 21.76 -18.53 -10.13
C HIS A 94 22.26 -17.91 -8.82
N HIS A 95 23.54 -18.13 -8.52
CA HIS A 95 24.28 -17.28 -7.59
C HIS A 95 24.47 -15.91 -8.25
N ALA A 96 23.43 -15.08 -8.19
CA ALA A 96 23.65 -13.63 -8.23
C ALA A 96 24.37 -13.31 -6.92
N HIS A 97 25.63 -12.92 -7.01
CA HIS A 97 26.38 -12.50 -5.83
C HIS A 97 25.68 -11.27 -5.26
N ALA A 98 25.53 -11.19 -3.93
CA ALA A 98 24.92 -10.02 -3.28
C ALA A 98 25.65 -8.70 -3.62
N GLU A 99 26.86 -8.79 -4.17
CA GLU A 99 27.64 -7.68 -4.73
C GLU A 99 27.05 -7.13 -6.05
N ASP A 100 26.42 -7.98 -6.86
CA ASP A 100 25.80 -7.58 -8.14
C ASP A 100 24.54 -6.73 -7.91
N LEU A 101 23.77 -7.02 -6.86
CA LEU A 101 22.60 -6.22 -6.46
C LEU A 101 23.00 -4.84 -5.91
N LEU A 102 24.23 -4.67 -5.43
CA LEU A 102 24.75 -3.38 -4.97
C LEU A 102 25.32 -2.55 -6.13
N GLN A 103 25.79 -3.18 -7.20
CA GLN A 103 26.31 -2.49 -8.40
C GLN A 103 25.21 -1.95 -9.32
N GLU A 104 24.00 -2.53 -9.31
CA GLU A 104 22.84 -2.01 -10.06
C GLU A 104 22.21 -0.75 -9.44
N TYR A 105 22.71 -0.26 -8.30
CA TYR A 105 22.38 1.06 -7.76
C TYR A 105 23.54 2.04 -7.99
N PRO A 106 23.77 2.50 -9.24
CA PRO A 106 24.76 3.53 -9.50
C PRO A 106 24.33 4.78 -8.73
N GLY A 107 25.12 5.15 -7.73
CA GLY A 107 25.01 6.39 -6.95
C GLY A 107 23.57 6.86 -6.78
N VAL A 108 22.85 6.32 -5.80
CA VAL A 108 21.68 7.01 -5.29
C VAL A 108 22.21 8.31 -4.72
N ASP A 109 22.19 9.37 -5.53
CA ASP A 109 22.22 10.73 -5.04
C ASP A 109 21.24 10.72 -3.87
N LYS A 110 21.75 10.91 -2.64
CA LYS A 110 20.91 11.29 -1.50
C LYS A 110 19.89 12.27 -2.08
N PRO A 111 18.57 12.16 -1.83
CA PRO A 111 17.64 13.20 -2.25
C PRO A 111 18.27 14.52 -1.85
N SER A 112 18.73 15.29 -2.84
CA SER A 112 19.93 16.11 -2.67
C SER A 112 19.84 16.92 -1.38
N THR A 113 20.89 16.93 -0.58
CA THR A 113 21.10 17.90 0.49
C THR A 113 21.05 19.36 0.00
N ARG A 114 20.83 19.60 -1.30
CA ARG A 114 20.26 20.87 -1.77
C ARG A 114 18.87 21.02 -1.17
N ALA A 115 18.83 21.71 -0.04
CA ALA A 115 17.75 22.58 0.39
C ALA A 115 16.91 22.99 -0.82
N ARG A 116 15.71 22.40 -0.96
CA ARG A 116 14.73 22.96 -1.89
C ARG A 116 14.03 24.06 -1.11
N PRO A 117 14.30 25.34 -1.42
CA PRO A 117 13.59 26.42 -0.77
C PRO A 117 12.09 26.25 -1.03
N HIS A 118 11.29 26.37 0.02
CA HIS A 118 9.84 26.52 -0.10
C HIS A 118 9.48 28.00 0.09
N PRO A 119 8.37 28.48 -0.48
CA PRO A 119 7.88 29.83 -0.20
C PRO A 119 7.57 30.01 1.29
N SER A 120 7.83 31.20 1.83
CA SER A 120 7.55 31.53 3.24
C SER A 120 6.06 31.56 3.57
N ASN A 121 5.20 31.73 2.56
CA ASN A 121 3.75 31.66 2.68
C ASN A 121 3.19 30.26 2.35
N ALA A 122 3.97 29.19 2.53
CA ALA A 122 3.53 27.83 2.22
C ALA A 122 3.30 26.99 3.49
N SER A 123 2.26 26.16 3.47
CA SER A 123 2.02 25.09 4.46
C SER A 123 1.90 23.74 3.76
N ILE A 124 2.21 22.66 4.46
CA ILE A 124 1.95 21.28 4.01
C ILE A 124 0.64 20.78 4.63
N PHE A 125 -0.05 19.91 3.91
CA PHE A 125 -1.17 19.16 4.43
C PHE A 125 -1.20 17.75 3.83
N THR A 126 -1.89 16.85 4.51
CA THR A 126 -2.26 15.53 4.00
C THR A 126 -3.77 15.43 3.85
N TYR A 127 -4.21 14.52 3.01
CA TYR A 127 -5.62 14.18 2.86
C TYR A 127 -5.77 12.69 2.59
N ASP A 128 -6.68 12.02 3.29
CA ASP A 128 -6.90 10.57 3.21
C ASP A 128 -8.33 10.25 2.76
N ALA A 129 -8.48 9.31 1.83
CA ALA A 129 -9.78 8.88 1.35
C ALA A 129 -10.46 7.95 2.37
N ILE A 130 -11.59 8.38 2.94
CA ILE A 130 -12.29 7.62 3.97
C ILE A 130 -12.86 6.32 3.39
N LYS A 131 -12.18 5.21 3.67
CA LYS A 131 -12.52 3.87 3.17
C LYS A 131 -12.70 3.87 1.65
N MET A 132 -11.67 4.30 0.91
CA MET A 132 -11.70 4.50 -0.54
C MET A 132 -12.48 3.42 -1.32
N TYR A 133 -11.98 2.19 -1.36
CA TYR A 133 -12.55 1.09 -2.14
C TYR A 133 -14.04 0.83 -1.89
N PRO A 134 -14.50 0.58 -0.65
CA PRO A 134 -15.92 0.32 -0.41
C PRO A 134 -16.80 1.55 -0.57
N SER A 135 -16.24 2.77 -0.53
CA SER A 135 -16.97 4.04 -0.65
C SER A 135 -17.27 4.46 -2.09
N ILE A 136 -16.50 3.98 -3.06
CA ILE A 136 -16.75 4.25 -4.48
C ILE A 136 -18.09 3.63 -4.90
N GLU A 137 -18.98 4.41 -5.51
CA GLU A 137 -20.22 3.87 -6.08
C GLU A 137 -19.95 3.11 -7.36
N THR A 138 -20.42 1.85 -7.43
CA THR A 138 -20.08 0.92 -8.52
C THR A 138 -20.51 1.46 -9.89
N GLU A 139 -21.76 1.90 -10.02
CA GLU A 139 -22.29 2.40 -11.30
C GLU A 139 -21.67 3.74 -11.70
N ALA A 140 -21.53 4.67 -10.75
CA ALA A 140 -20.88 5.95 -11.00
C ALA A 140 -19.41 5.78 -11.40
N CYS A 141 -18.73 4.77 -10.85
CA CYS A 141 -17.38 4.41 -11.26
C CYS A 141 -17.34 3.90 -12.70
N LEU A 142 -18.19 2.94 -13.04
CA LEU A 142 -18.26 2.39 -14.40
C LEU A 142 -18.60 3.46 -15.43
N GLU A 143 -19.52 4.37 -15.13
CA GLU A 143 -19.88 5.50 -15.99
C GLU A 143 -18.70 6.46 -16.21
N ARG A 144 -18.02 6.86 -15.13
CA ARG A 144 -16.83 7.74 -15.21
C ARG A 144 -15.72 7.09 -16.03
N LEU A 145 -15.41 5.82 -15.77
CA LEU A 145 -14.41 5.08 -16.53
C LEU A 145 -14.80 4.92 -17.99
N ALA A 146 -16.07 4.64 -18.28
CA ALA A 146 -16.55 4.47 -19.65
C ALA A 146 -16.43 5.77 -20.44
N THR A 147 -16.78 6.90 -19.85
CA THR A 147 -16.60 8.22 -20.46
C THR A 147 -15.13 8.48 -20.78
N TYR A 148 -14.22 8.24 -19.83
CA TYR A 148 -12.79 8.45 -20.02
C TYR A 148 -12.17 7.52 -21.07
N LEU A 149 -12.50 6.22 -21.02
CA LEU A 149 -11.96 5.21 -21.94
C LEU A 149 -12.51 5.35 -23.37
N ARG A 150 -13.69 5.95 -23.55
CA ARG A 150 -14.23 6.20 -24.90
C ARG A 150 -13.68 7.48 -25.54
N ARG A 151 -12.94 8.32 -24.81
CA ARG A 151 -12.35 9.55 -25.38
C ARG A 151 -11.44 9.24 -26.57
N PRO A 152 -11.55 9.97 -27.70
CA PRO A 152 -10.67 9.78 -28.85
C PRO A 152 -9.18 9.88 -28.49
N GLU A 153 -8.83 10.79 -27.59
CA GLU A 153 -7.45 11.01 -27.14
C GLU A 153 -6.92 9.82 -26.35
N THR A 154 -7.75 9.23 -25.47
CA THR A 154 -7.38 8.03 -24.71
C THR A 154 -7.19 6.83 -25.64
N GLN A 155 -8.08 6.66 -26.63
CA GLN A 155 -7.98 5.57 -27.60
C GLN A 155 -6.79 5.75 -28.55
N ALA A 156 -6.46 6.98 -28.94
CA ALA A 156 -5.28 7.27 -29.74
C ALA A 156 -3.98 6.98 -28.98
N LYS A 157 -3.95 7.25 -27.66
CA LYS A 157 -2.80 7.00 -26.80
C LYS A 157 -2.61 5.51 -26.48
N PHE A 158 -3.71 4.77 -26.31
CA PHE A 158 -3.70 3.38 -25.89
C PHE A 158 -4.53 2.53 -26.87
N THR A 159 -3.88 1.96 -27.88
CA THR A 159 -4.55 1.27 -29.00
C THR A 159 -4.82 -0.22 -28.75
N HIS A 160 -4.40 -0.76 -27.61
CA HIS A 160 -4.40 -2.19 -27.32
C HIS A 160 -5.66 -2.69 -26.60
N TYR A 161 -6.67 -1.84 -26.41
CA TYR A 161 -7.91 -2.22 -25.74
C TYR A 161 -9.14 -1.78 -26.56
N HIS A 162 -10.24 -2.50 -26.37
CA HIS A 162 -11.55 -2.09 -26.86
C HIS A 162 -12.36 -1.53 -25.68
N PRO A 163 -12.84 -0.27 -25.73
CA PRO A 163 -13.45 0.39 -24.57
C PRO A 163 -14.70 -0.33 -24.05
N ASP A 164 -15.63 -0.70 -24.93
CA ASP A 164 -16.87 -1.36 -24.49
C ASP A 164 -16.64 -2.78 -23.94
N ALA A 165 -15.70 -3.52 -24.53
CA ALA A 165 -15.27 -4.81 -24.02
C ALA A 165 -14.70 -4.68 -22.60
N LEU A 166 -13.78 -3.74 -22.40
CA LEU A 166 -13.16 -3.50 -21.10
C LEU A 166 -14.19 -3.07 -20.06
N ILE A 167 -15.08 -2.13 -20.40
CA ILE A 167 -16.15 -1.69 -19.48
C ILE A 167 -17.10 -2.82 -19.12
N LYS A 168 -17.50 -3.67 -20.09
CA LYS A 168 -18.35 -4.83 -19.81
C LYS A 168 -17.63 -5.81 -18.87
N ALA A 169 -16.34 -6.08 -19.09
CA ALA A 169 -15.53 -6.93 -18.21
C ALA A 169 -15.39 -6.35 -16.79
N LEU A 170 -15.17 -5.03 -16.66
CA LEU A 170 -15.14 -4.34 -15.37
C LEU A 170 -16.49 -4.43 -14.65
N GLY A 171 -17.60 -4.23 -15.38
CA GLY A 171 -18.95 -4.39 -14.86
C GLY A 171 -19.22 -5.80 -14.34
N LEU A 172 -18.77 -6.83 -15.06
CA LEU A 172 -18.88 -8.22 -14.63
C LEU A 172 -18.20 -8.45 -13.29
N VAL A 173 -16.92 -8.08 -13.16
CA VAL A 173 -16.18 -8.33 -11.92
C VAL A 173 -16.70 -7.49 -10.75
N MET A 174 -17.05 -6.22 -10.98
CA MET A 174 -17.48 -5.31 -9.91
C MET A 174 -18.88 -5.63 -9.35
N ARG A 175 -19.79 -6.16 -10.17
CA ARG A 175 -21.17 -6.50 -9.73
C ARG A 175 -21.32 -7.91 -9.15
N ASN A 176 -20.35 -8.78 -9.43
CA ASN A 176 -20.45 -10.21 -9.12
C ASN A 176 -19.49 -10.66 -8.02
N ASN A 177 -19.01 -9.74 -7.18
CA ASN A 177 -18.20 -10.12 -6.03
C ASN A 177 -19.04 -10.82 -4.96
N ARG A 178 -18.80 -12.11 -4.76
CA ARG A 178 -19.46 -12.98 -3.80
C ARG A 178 -18.42 -13.71 -2.95
N PHE A 179 -18.70 -13.91 -1.67
CA PHE A 179 -17.81 -14.63 -0.77
C PHE A 179 -18.60 -15.44 0.25
N LYS A 180 -18.00 -16.54 0.72
CA LYS A 180 -18.58 -17.42 1.74
C LYS A 180 -17.81 -17.25 3.04
N PHE A 181 -18.53 -17.01 4.13
CA PHE A 181 -17.98 -16.93 5.48
C PHE A 181 -18.71 -17.93 6.37
N GLY A 182 -18.02 -19.02 6.73
CA GLY A 182 -18.68 -20.18 7.34
C GLY A 182 -19.74 -20.74 6.39
N ASP A 183 -20.99 -20.77 6.84
CA ASP A 183 -22.14 -21.23 6.05
C ASP A 183 -22.93 -20.09 5.40
N ILE A 184 -22.49 -18.84 5.56
CA ILE A 184 -23.17 -17.68 4.99
C ILE A 184 -22.54 -17.32 3.64
N LEU A 185 -23.37 -17.32 2.60
CA LEU A 185 -23.01 -16.78 1.29
C LEU A 185 -23.46 -15.32 1.21
N VAL A 186 -22.55 -14.43 0.82
CA VAL A 186 -22.83 -13.00 0.71
C VAL A 186 -22.37 -12.42 -0.61
N LYS A 187 -23.12 -11.44 -1.10
CA LYS A 187 -22.84 -10.65 -2.30
C LYS A 187 -22.54 -9.22 -1.89
N GLN A 188 -21.48 -8.65 -2.44
CA GLN A 188 -21.21 -7.22 -2.29
C GLN A 188 -22.14 -6.42 -3.20
N ILE A 189 -22.85 -5.44 -2.64
CA ILE A 189 -23.83 -4.62 -3.38
C ILE A 189 -23.30 -3.22 -3.73
N LYS A 190 -22.23 -2.77 -3.07
CA LYS A 190 -21.61 -1.45 -3.30
C LYS A 190 -20.11 -1.50 -3.06
N GLY A 191 -19.38 -0.66 -3.79
CA GLY A 191 -17.95 -0.52 -3.61
C GLY A 191 -17.15 -1.39 -4.56
N ILE A 192 -15.86 -1.10 -4.61
CA ILE A 192 -14.88 -1.97 -5.25
C ILE A 192 -14.45 -3.02 -4.23
N ALA A 193 -14.48 -4.28 -4.61
CA ALA A 193 -14.05 -5.38 -3.76
C ALA A 193 -12.54 -5.28 -3.45
N MET A 194 -12.20 -5.26 -2.17
CA MET A 194 -10.79 -5.34 -1.75
C MET A 194 -10.24 -6.73 -2.09
N GLY A 195 -9.05 -6.78 -2.69
CA GLY A 195 -8.41 -8.04 -3.12
C GLY A 195 -8.80 -8.51 -4.52
N MET A 196 -9.75 -7.86 -5.19
CA MET A 196 -9.97 -8.06 -6.62
C MET A 196 -8.76 -7.55 -7.41
N SER A 197 -8.30 -8.32 -8.40
CA SER A 197 -7.09 -8.02 -9.18
C SER A 197 -7.07 -6.59 -9.77
N PRO A 198 -8.10 -6.13 -10.50
CA PRO A 198 -8.12 -4.76 -11.02
C PRO A 198 -8.57 -3.68 -10.00
N ALA A 199 -8.81 -4.00 -8.71
CA ALA A 199 -9.32 -3.01 -7.77
C ALA A 199 -8.41 -1.77 -7.60
N PRO A 200 -7.08 -1.90 -7.40
CA PRO A 200 -6.20 -0.73 -7.30
C PRO A 200 -6.21 0.19 -8.53
N PRO A 201 -6.02 -0.32 -9.77
CA PRO A 201 -6.06 0.56 -10.94
C PRO A 201 -7.44 1.19 -11.18
N ILE A 202 -8.55 0.47 -10.95
CA ILE A 202 -9.91 1.04 -11.06
C ILE A 202 -10.06 2.24 -10.11
N SER A 203 -9.71 2.04 -8.83
CA SER A 203 -9.90 3.05 -7.79
C SER A 203 -9.01 4.26 -8.03
N ASN A 204 -7.76 4.05 -8.45
CA ASN A 204 -6.84 5.12 -8.80
C ASN A 204 -7.33 5.93 -10.00
N LEU A 205 -7.81 5.27 -11.05
CA LEU A 205 -8.31 5.93 -12.25
C LEU A 205 -9.60 6.71 -11.95
N TYR A 206 -10.49 6.16 -11.13
CA TYR A 206 -11.71 6.84 -10.69
C TYR A 206 -11.43 8.21 -10.06
N VAL A 207 -10.42 8.28 -9.17
CA VAL A 207 -10.02 9.54 -8.53
C VAL A 207 -9.21 10.41 -9.48
N ALA A 208 -8.28 9.84 -10.25
CA ALA A 208 -7.40 10.59 -11.15
C ALA A 208 -8.18 11.36 -12.24
N ILE A 209 -9.26 10.78 -12.77
CA ILE A 209 -10.12 11.47 -13.75
C ILE A 209 -10.71 12.75 -13.14
N HIS A 210 -11.24 12.68 -11.93
CA HIS A 210 -11.77 13.85 -11.23
C HIS A 210 -10.67 14.86 -10.85
N GLU A 211 -9.50 14.36 -10.44
CA GLU A 211 -8.35 15.22 -10.15
C GLU A 211 -7.94 16.02 -11.38
N GLU A 212 -7.81 15.37 -12.54
CA GLU A 212 -7.45 16.01 -13.81
C GLU A 212 -8.45 17.08 -14.23
N GLU A 213 -9.74 16.80 -14.09
CA GLU A 213 -10.82 17.69 -14.54
C GLU A 213 -11.02 18.90 -13.63
N GLU A 214 -10.94 18.71 -12.30
CA GLU A 214 -11.45 19.71 -11.34
C GLU A 214 -10.41 20.16 -10.30
N VAL A 215 -9.38 19.35 -10.01
CA VAL A 215 -8.45 19.62 -8.90
C VAL A 215 -7.12 20.18 -9.39
N LEU A 216 -6.56 19.65 -10.48
CA LEU A 216 -5.24 20.05 -10.98
C LEU A 216 -5.19 21.51 -11.43
N GLN A 217 -6.33 22.13 -11.74
CA GLN A 217 -6.41 23.57 -12.01
C GLN A 217 -5.89 24.43 -10.84
N TYR A 218 -5.92 23.93 -9.60
CA TYR A 218 -5.40 24.65 -8.43
C TYR A 218 -3.87 24.74 -8.39
N LEU A 219 -3.17 23.87 -9.12
CA LEU A 219 -1.74 24.04 -9.38
C LEU A 219 -1.52 25.19 -10.38
N ALA A 220 -2.37 25.28 -11.41
CA ALA A 220 -2.26 26.32 -12.43
C ALA A 220 -2.60 27.73 -11.91
N CYS A 221 -3.56 27.84 -10.98
CA CYS A 221 -3.94 29.12 -10.37
C CYS A 221 -3.16 29.47 -9.09
N ASN A 222 -2.06 28.75 -8.80
CA ASN A 222 -1.16 28.99 -7.66
C ASN A 222 -1.84 28.94 -6.28
N TRP A 223 -2.87 28.12 -6.10
CA TRP A 223 -3.36 27.79 -4.75
C TRP A 223 -2.55 26.65 -4.14
N LEU A 224 -2.10 25.73 -4.99
CA LEU A 224 -1.21 24.62 -4.64
C LEU A 224 0.12 24.79 -5.35
N LEU A 225 1.22 24.54 -4.64
CA LEU A 225 2.55 24.41 -5.23
C LEU A 225 2.84 22.96 -5.63
N PHE A 226 2.23 22.02 -4.93
CA PHE A 226 2.47 20.60 -5.08
C PHE A 226 1.22 19.82 -4.67
N LEU A 227 0.93 18.75 -5.41
CA LEU A 227 -0.10 17.78 -5.08
C LEU A 227 0.33 16.42 -5.61
N LYS A 228 0.37 15.42 -4.73
CA LYS A 228 0.58 14.02 -5.08
C LYS A 228 -0.34 13.13 -4.25
N ARG A 229 -0.62 11.95 -4.80
CA ARG A 229 -1.42 10.91 -4.13
C ARG A 229 -0.81 9.54 -4.38
N PHE A 230 -0.81 8.72 -3.35
CA PHE A 230 -0.49 7.31 -3.39
C PHE A 230 -1.73 6.53 -2.93
N ILE A 231 -2.52 6.06 -3.89
CA ILE A 231 -3.80 5.38 -3.63
C ILE A 231 -4.76 6.29 -2.83
N ASP A 232 -4.97 6.02 -1.55
CA ASP A 232 -5.84 6.76 -0.63
C ASP A 232 -5.13 7.92 0.07
N ASP A 233 -3.81 7.82 0.25
CA ASP A 233 -2.98 8.82 0.92
C ASP A 233 -2.55 9.95 -0.03
N GLY A 234 -2.98 11.17 0.26
CA GLY A 234 -2.65 12.39 -0.47
C GLY A 234 -1.78 13.37 0.32
N ILE A 235 -0.91 14.09 -0.37
CA ILE A 235 -0.07 15.17 0.18
C ILE A 235 -0.10 16.38 -0.74
N GLY A 236 -0.14 17.58 -0.15
CA GLY A 236 -0.08 18.82 -0.89
C GLY A 236 0.66 19.94 -0.16
N ILE A 237 1.14 20.92 -0.94
CA ILE A 237 1.71 22.17 -0.43
C ILE A 237 0.76 23.30 -0.81
N TRP A 238 0.14 23.90 0.20
CA TRP A 238 -0.79 25.03 0.09
C TRP A 238 -0.03 26.36 0.08
N LEU A 239 -0.40 27.26 -0.82
CA LEU A 239 0.10 28.63 -0.87
C LEU A 239 -0.92 29.58 -0.24
N HIS A 240 -0.54 30.20 0.86
CA HIS A 240 -1.42 31.10 1.60
C HIS A 240 -1.68 32.39 0.84
N HIS A 241 -2.94 32.77 0.80
CA HIS A 241 -3.34 34.11 0.40
C HIS A 241 -3.02 35.13 1.50
N PRO A 242 -2.60 36.37 1.18
CA PRO A 242 -2.26 37.37 2.20
C PRO A 242 -3.44 37.77 3.11
N ASP A 243 -4.66 37.74 2.56
CA ASP A 243 -5.89 37.89 3.35
C ASP A 243 -6.37 36.54 3.88
N LEU A 244 -6.45 36.42 5.20
CA LEU A 244 -6.85 35.22 5.94
C LEU A 244 -8.28 34.77 5.65
N ALA A 245 -9.20 35.72 5.45
CA ALA A 245 -10.60 35.37 5.18
C ALA A 245 -10.74 34.71 3.80
N GLU A 246 -10.06 35.29 2.81
CA GLU A 246 -9.98 34.73 1.46
C GLU A 246 -9.18 33.42 1.42
N ASP A 247 -8.08 33.32 2.18
CA ASP A 247 -7.29 32.09 2.29
C ASP A 247 -8.13 30.90 2.80
N GLU A 248 -8.92 31.13 3.85
CA GLU A 248 -9.80 30.10 4.41
C GLU A 248 -10.97 29.77 3.48
N ARG A 249 -11.50 30.76 2.76
CA ARG A 249 -12.52 30.53 1.73
C ARG A 249 -12.00 29.63 0.61
N ARG A 250 -10.81 29.92 0.08
CA ARG A 250 -10.14 29.11 -0.96
C ARG A 250 -9.82 27.71 -0.48
N TRP A 251 -9.37 27.58 0.77
CA TRP A 251 -9.10 26.28 1.37
C TRP A 251 -10.35 25.40 1.42
N LYS A 252 -11.48 25.93 1.92
CA LYS A 252 -12.76 25.22 1.95
C LYS A 252 -13.26 24.86 0.55
N GLU A 253 -13.06 25.76 -0.42
CA GLU A 253 -13.41 25.48 -1.81
C GLU A 253 -12.58 24.33 -2.37
N CYS A 254 -11.27 24.33 -2.17
CA CYS A 254 -10.39 23.22 -2.56
C CYS A 254 -10.86 21.88 -1.95
N GLN A 255 -11.13 21.85 -0.64
CA GLN A 255 -11.64 20.65 0.04
C GLN A 255 -12.97 20.19 -0.54
N SER A 256 -13.89 21.12 -0.80
CA SER A 256 -15.19 20.84 -1.41
C SER A 256 -15.04 20.25 -2.81
N VAL A 257 -14.13 20.80 -3.63
CA VAL A 257 -13.89 20.30 -4.98
C VAL A 257 -13.29 18.90 -4.98
N VAL A 258 -12.36 18.60 -4.08
CA VAL A 258 -11.85 17.23 -3.92
C VAL A 258 -12.98 16.26 -3.53
N ALA A 259 -13.87 16.68 -2.61
CA ALA A 259 -15.01 15.87 -2.18
C ALA A 259 -16.10 15.67 -3.26
N ARG A 260 -16.27 16.62 -4.19
CA ARG A 260 -17.18 16.48 -5.34
C ARG A 260 -16.86 15.28 -6.24
N GLY A 261 -15.66 14.71 -6.11
CA GLY A 261 -15.24 13.49 -6.82
C GLY A 261 -15.97 12.22 -6.42
N GLY A 262 -16.87 12.27 -5.43
CA GLY A 262 -17.70 11.13 -5.00
C GLY A 262 -17.15 10.37 -3.79
N LEU A 263 -16.13 10.92 -3.13
CA LEU A 263 -15.51 10.36 -1.93
C LEU A 263 -15.46 11.41 -0.81
N ALA A 264 -15.55 10.94 0.42
CA ALA A 264 -15.24 11.75 1.59
C ALA A 264 -13.75 11.66 1.89
N TRP A 265 -13.18 12.78 2.33
CA TRP A 265 -11.76 12.91 2.58
C TRP A 265 -11.53 13.52 3.97
N ASP A 266 -10.56 12.99 4.70
CA ASP A 266 -10.08 13.57 5.94
C ASP A 266 -8.84 14.40 5.64
N PHE A 267 -8.91 15.72 5.88
CA PHE A 267 -7.80 16.64 5.64
C PHE A 267 -7.10 16.95 6.95
N SER A 268 -5.77 16.85 6.96
CA SER A 268 -4.99 17.39 8.06
C SER A 268 -5.14 18.90 8.13
N LYS A 269 -4.77 19.47 9.29
CA LYS A 269 -4.52 20.90 9.37
C LYS A 269 -3.36 21.26 8.43
N ARG A 270 -3.47 22.43 7.81
CA ARG A 270 -2.35 23.08 7.12
C ARG A 270 -1.30 23.45 8.17
N SER A 271 -0.08 22.96 8.02
CA SER A 271 0.98 23.13 9.01
C SER A 271 2.37 23.09 8.39
N ASN A 272 3.39 23.38 9.20
CA ASN A 272 4.80 23.24 8.80
C ASN A 272 5.34 21.83 9.06
N GLN A 273 4.58 20.94 9.68
CA GLN A 273 5.03 19.58 9.95
C GLN A 273 3.87 18.60 9.87
N ILE A 274 4.02 17.59 9.02
CA ILE A 274 3.05 16.52 8.83
C ILE A 274 3.73 15.17 8.84
N ASP A 275 2.95 14.13 9.16
CA ASP A 275 3.36 12.76 8.97
C ASP A 275 2.67 12.22 7.70
N PHE A 276 3.44 11.70 6.76
CA PHE A 276 2.93 11.11 5.51
C PHE A 276 3.62 9.79 5.24
N MET A 277 2.83 8.71 5.14
CA MET A 277 3.33 7.34 5.06
C MET A 277 4.29 7.04 6.23
N ASP A 278 5.57 6.83 5.94
CA ASP A 278 6.61 6.47 6.89
C ASP A 278 7.62 7.60 7.15
N VAL A 279 7.25 8.84 6.81
CA VAL A 279 8.11 10.02 6.93
C VAL A 279 7.36 11.17 7.60
N ALA A 280 8.00 11.77 8.59
CA ALA A 280 7.68 13.10 9.11
C ALA A 280 8.38 14.14 8.25
N ILE A 281 7.62 15.06 7.68
CA ILE A 281 8.07 16.10 6.77
C ILE A 281 7.89 17.45 7.45
N SER A 282 8.97 18.21 7.57
CA SER A 282 8.98 19.51 8.25
C SER A 282 9.55 20.62 7.36
N PHE A 283 8.89 21.77 7.36
CA PHE A 283 9.40 23.04 6.84
C PHE A 283 10.16 23.75 7.96
N VAL A 284 11.49 23.82 7.82
CA VAL A 284 12.41 24.44 8.77
C VAL A 284 13.24 25.48 8.04
N ASP A 285 13.09 26.74 8.40
CA ASP A 285 13.67 27.89 7.70
C ASP A 285 13.32 27.90 6.21
N ASN A 286 14.31 27.69 5.33
CA ASN A 286 14.17 27.57 3.87
C ASN A 286 14.47 26.13 3.40
N ARG A 287 14.26 25.14 4.27
CA ARG A 287 14.58 23.74 4.01
C ARG A 287 13.39 22.85 4.33
N VAL A 288 13.30 21.76 3.57
CA VAL A 288 12.43 20.64 3.89
C VAL A 288 13.28 19.58 4.56
N GLU A 289 12.93 19.22 5.77
CA GLU A 289 13.57 18.17 6.56
C GLU A 289 12.66 16.94 6.62
N PHE A 290 13.30 15.78 6.63
CA PHE A 290 12.66 14.47 6.65
C PHE A 290 13.20 13.66 7.82
N LYS A 291 12.30 12.96 8.49
CA LYS A 291 12.62 12.02 9.57
C LYS A 291 11.73 10.80 9.46
N LEU A 292 12.22 9.62 9.79
CA LEU A 292 11.38 8.44 9.85
C LEU A 292 10.22 8.62 10.85
N PHE A 293 9.01 8.32 10.39
CA PHE A 293 7.82 8.30 11.21
C PHE A 293 7.35 6.86 11.40
N GLU A 294 7.01 6.52 12.64
CA GLU A 294 6.44 5.24 13.01
C GLU A 294 5.18 5.49 13.82
N LYS A 295 4.09 4.79 13.48
CA LYS A 295 2.85 4.89 14.24
C LYS A 295 3.11 4.40 15.68
N PRO A 296 2.54 5.06 16.71
CA PRO A 296 2.78 4.72 18.12
C PRO A 296 2.53 3.25 18.50
N LEU A 297 1.69 2.54 17.73
CA LEU A 297 1.34 1.13 17.94
C LEU A 297 2.06 0.17 16.99
N ALA A 298 3.16 0.59 16.37
CA ALA A 298 3.97 -0.29 15.53
C ALA A 298 4.55 -1.44 16.39
N LEU A 299 4.12 -2.67 16.10
CA LEU A 299 4.54 -3.85 16.86
C LEU A 299 5.95 -4.35 16.50
N HIS A 300 6.55 -3.80 15.44
CA HIS A 300 7.89 -4.17 14.96
C HIS A 300 8.10 -5.69 14.88
N LEU A 301 7.15 -6.39 14.25
CA LEU A 301 7.13 -7.85 14.12
C LEU A 301 8.15 -8.34 13.08
N TYR A 302 9.43 -8.04 13.29
CA TYR A 302 10.51 -8.58 12.48
C TYR A 302 10.49 -10.11 12.52
N LEU A 303 11.00 -10.76 11.48
CA LEU A 303 11.09 -12.21 11.44
C LEU A 303 12.03 -12.69 12.56
N PRO A 304 11.70 -13.75 13.31
CA PRO A 304 12.61 -14.29 14.32
C PRO A 304 13.71 -15.14 13.69
N PRO A 305 14.88 -15.30 14.35
CA PRO A 305 15.99 -16.11 13.82
C PRO A 305 15.64 -17.60 13.71
N HIS A 306 14.70 -18.10 14.53
CA HIS A 306 14.24 -19.49 14.51
C HIS A 306 13.10 -19.75 13.51
N SER A 307 12.75 -18.76 12.70
CA SER A 307 11.86 -18.99 11.57
C SER A 307 12.57 -19.78 10.46
N CYS A 308 11.86 -20.66 9.77
CA CYS A 308 12.41 -21.48 8.67
C CYS A 308 12.56 -20.67 7.37
N HIS A 309 13.14 -19.47 7.44
CA HIS A 309 13.37 -18.63 6.27
C HIS A 309 14.78 -18.80 5.70
N PRO A 310 14.97 -18.62 4.38
CA PRO A 310 16.30 -18.66 3.78
C PRO A 310 17.27 -17.67 4.44
N PRO A 311 18.58 -18.02 4.59
CA PRO A 311 19.57 -17.14 5.23
C PRO A 311 19.70 -15.75 4.61
N GLY A 312 19.39 -15.59 3.31
CA GLY A 312 19.42 -14.29 2.64
C GLY A 312 18.35 -13.29 3.12
N VAL A 313 17.29 -13.76 3.78
CA VAL A 313 16.17 -12.90 4.21
C VAL A 313 16.61 -11.90 5.28
N ILE A 314 17.44 -12.30 6.24
CA ILE A 314 17.95 -11.36 7.26
C ILE A 314 18.88 -10.32 6.66
N LYS A 315 19.73 -10.72 5.70
CA LYS A 315 20.60 -9.78 4.98
C LYS A 315 19.75 -8.76 4.21
N GLY A 316 18.71 -9.20 3.51
CA GLY A 316 17.77 -8.31 2.82
C GLY A 316 17.01 -7.37 3.75
N LEU A 317 16.57 -7.86 4.92
CA LEU A 317 15.90 -7.04 5.94
C LEU A 317 16.83 -5.94 6.48
N VAL A 318 18.05 -6.30 6.87
CA VAL A 318 19.05 -5.35 7.37
C VAL A 318 19.41 -4.34 6.28
N MET A 319 19.68 -4.82 5.08
CA MET A 319 20.03 -3.95 3.95
C MET A 319 18.94 -2.95 3.64
N GLY A 320 17.70 -3.43 3.46
CA GLY A 320 16.55 -2.58 3.13
C GLY A 320 16.28 -1.52 4.20
N GLU A 321 16.28 -1.89 5.47
CA GLU A 321 15.96 -0.95 6.55
C GLU A 321 17.09 0.06 6.79
N VAL A 322 18.36 -0.35 6.71
CA VAL A 322 19.49 0.59 6.79
C VAL A 322 19.44 1.58 5.63
N LEU A 323 19.27 1.11 4.39
CA LEU A 323 19.11 1.99 3.22
C LEU A 323 17.96 2.98 3.41
N ARG A 324 16.80 2.49 3.88
CA ARG A 324 15.63 3.31 4.16
C ARG A 324 15.91 4.40 5.21
N ILE A 325 16.57 4.06 6.32
CA ILE A 325 16.96 5.04 7.34
C ILE A 325 17.85 6.15 6.75
N PHE A 326 18.88 5.77 5.99
CA PHE A 326 19.80 6.73 5.37
C PHE A 326 19.14 7.59 4.28
N GLN A 327 18.15 7.06 3.55
CA GLN A 327 17.46 7.80 2.50
C GLN A 327 16.39 8.75 3.02
N LEU A 328 15.73 8.42 4.13
CA LEU A 328 14.57 9.15 4.64
C LEU A 328 14.88 10.11 5.79
N CYS A 329 16.07 10.05 6.38
CA CYS A 329 16.48 10.99 7.43
C CYS A 329 17.39 12.09 6.88
N SER A 330 17.10 13.34 7.24
CA SER A 330 17.91 14.51 6.84
C SER A 330 19.12 14.73 7.76
N HIS A 331 19.00 14.39 9.05
CA HIS A 331 20.04 14.61 10.05
C HIS A 331 20.72 13.30 10.46
N ASP A 332 22.05 13.35 10.61
CA ASP A 332 22.84 12.18 11.02
C ASP A 332 22.44 11.67 12.42
N SER A 333 22.02 12.55 13.32
CA SER A 333 21.52 12.16 14.64
C SER A 333 20.27 11.27 14.56
N ASP A 334 19.37 11.56 13.61
CA ASP A 334 18.18 10.75 13.40
C ASP A 334 18.54 9.40 12.78
N ILE A 335 19.56 9.35 11.91
CA ILE A 335 20.10 8.09 11.36
C ILE A 335 20.63 7.22 12.50
N ASP A 336 21.49 7.76 13.35
CA ASP A 336 22.11 7.02 14.47
C ASP A 336 21.06 6.49 15.46
N ASP A 337 20.06 7.30 15.80
CA ASP A 337 18.97 6.91 16.68
C ASP A 337 18.12 5.78 16.08
N ASN A 338 17.78 5.87 14.80
CA ASN A 338 16.95 4.86 14.13
C ASN A 338 17.72 3.56 13.89
N LEU A 339 19.01 3.61 13.52
CA LEU A 339 19.87 2.43 13.42
C LEU A 339 19.98 1.73 14.79
N SER A 340 20.17 2.51 15.86
CA SER A 340 20.27 1.98 17.22
C SER A 340 18.96 1.32 17.67
N LYS A 341 17.81 1.93 17.35
CA LYS A 341 16.48 1.33 17.62
C LYS A 341 16.28 0.05 16.83
N PHE A 342 16.57 0.06 15.52
CA PHE A 342 16.41 -1.11 14.67
C PHE A 342 17.27 -2.29 15.15
N PHE A 343 18.55 -2.04 15.46
CA PHE A 343 19.44 -3.05 16.01
C PHE A 343 18.92 -3.66 17.30
N LYS A 344 18.47 -2.82 18.26
CA LYS A 344 17.87 -3.29 19.53
C LYS A 344 16.64 -4.16 19.29
N ARG A 345 15.75 -3.76 18.38
CA ARG A 345 14.54 -4.55 18.06
C ARG A 345 14.88 -5.92 17.49
N LEU A 346 15.95 -6.04 16.70
CA LEU A 346 16.42 -7.35 16.23
C LEU A 346 16.99 -8.21 17.38
N LEU A 347 17.73 -7.61 18.32
CA LEU A 347 18.19 -8.32 19.52
C LEU A 347 16.99 -8.82 20.35
N ASP A 348 15.99 -7.97 20.57
CA ASP A 348 14.75 -8.32 21.29
C ASP A 348 13.98 -9.44 20.59
N ARG A 349 14.14 -9.56 19.26
CA ARG A 349 13.57 -10.66 18.47
C ARG A 349 14.36 -11.97 18.59
N GLY A 350 15.53 -11.95 19.21
CA GLY A 350 16.38 -13.11 19.50
C GLY A 350 17.63 -13.24 18.63
N TYR A 351 17.90 -12.28 17.73
CA TYR A 351 19.14 -12.28 16.94
C TYR A 351 20.36 -12.01 17.83
N GLN A 352 21.52 -12.55 17.44
CA GLN A 352 22.77 -12.36 18.17
C GLN A 352 23.55 -11.19 17.58
N ALA A 353 24.12 -10.34 18.44
CA ALA A 353 24.86 -9.15 18.02
C ALA A 353 26.02 -9.50 17.08
N GLU A 354 26.71 -10.61 17.37
CA GLU A 354 27.84 -11.12 16.60
C GLU A 354 27.46 -11.45 15.15
N SER A 355 26.20 -11.84 14.90
CA SER A 355 25.67 -12.09 13.56
C SER A 355 25.16 -10.83 12.85
N LEU A 356 24.68 -9.84 13.61
CA LEU A 356 24.11 -8.61 13.05
C LEU A 356 25.16 -7.56 12.73
N CYS A 357 26.18 -7.40 13.58
CA CYS A 357 27.20 -6.35 13.42
C CYS A 357 27.87 -6.36 12.04
N PRO A 358 28.30 -7.52 11.49
CA PRO A 358 28.88 -7.55 10.14
C PRO A 358 27.92 -7.05 9.07
N LEU A 359 26.63 -7.40 9.15
CA LEU A 359 25.61 -7.01 8.17
C LEU A 359 25.34 -5.51 8.20
N PHE A 360 25.22 -4.92 9.39
CA PHE A 360 25.04 -3.48 9.54
C PHE A 360 26.27 -2.72 9.05
N PHE A 361 27.48 -3.19 9.37
CA PHE A 361 28.73 -2.57 8.92
C PHE A 361 28.87 -2.62 7.40
N GLU A 362 28.67 -3.79 6.79
CA GLU A 362 28.74 -4.00 5.35
C GLU A 362 27.77 -3.06 4.61
N THR A 363 26.55 -2.89 5.15
CA THR A 363 25.52 -2.06 4.54
C THR A 363 25.72 -0.57 4.76
N ALA A 364 26.09 -0.14 5.97
CA ALA A 364 26.20 1.29 6.31
C ALA A 364 27.47 1.91 5.71
N ARG A 365 28.58 1.16 5.64
CA ARG A 365 29.87 1.66 5.14
C ARG A 365 29.80 2.40 3.79
N PRO A 366 29.16 1.86 2.73
CA PRO A 366 29.07 2.56 1.44
C PRO A 366 28.16 3.80 1.47
N LEU A 367 27.29 3.94 2.46
CA LEU A 367 26.32 5.04 2.58
C LEU A 367 26.89 6.25 3.32
N LEU A 368 28.03 6.07 3.98
CA LEU A 368 28.70 7.10 4.75
C LEU A 368 29.59 7.97 3.83
N PRO A 369 29.68 9.29 4.11
CA PRO A 369 30.61 10.16 3.42
C PRO A 369 32.06 9.68 3.56
N VAL A 370 32.90 9.93 2.56
CA VAL A 370 34.30 9.45 2.42
C VAL A 370 35.21 9.77 3.63
N GLN A 371 34.82 10.74 4.47
CA GLN A 371 35.56 11.17 5.67
C GLN A 371 34.99 10.61 6.99
N ALA A 372 33.98 9.73 6.94
CA ALA A 372 33.32 9.18 8.10
C ALA A 372 33.99 7.87 8.59
N SER A 373 34.25 7.75 9.88
CA SER A 373 34.58 6.48 10.52
C SER A 373 33.33 5.90 11.20
N PHE A 374 32.99 4.65 10.87
CA PHE A 374 31.88 3.93 11.50
C PHE A 374 32.42 3.06 12.63
N CYS A 375 32.05 3.37 13.87
CA CYS A 375 32.41 2.58 15.04
C CYS A 375 31.15 2.07 15.76
N MET A 376 31.00 0.74 15.85
CA MET A 376 30.02 0.10 16.72
C MET A 376 30.69 -0.25 18.04
N GLU A 377 30.49 0.57 19.07
CA GLU A 377 30.97 0.26 20.43
C GLU A 377 29.88 -0.44 21.25
N LYS A 378 30.20 -1.64 21.74
CA LYS A 378 29.40 -2.40 22.70
C LYS A 378 29.59 -1.77 24.09
N ARG A 379 28.57 -1.12 24.67
CA ARG A 379 28.61 -0.78 26.10
C ARG A 379 28.22 -2.01 26.92
N GLY A 380 28.91 -2.22 28.04
CA GLY A 380 28.47 -3.15 29.07
C GLY A 380 27.05 -2.78 29.51
N SER A 381 26.17 -3.78 29.58
CA SER A 381 24.70 -3.71 29.72
C SER A 381 23.92 -3.34 28.44
N GLY A 382 24.00 -4.19 27.39
CA GLY A 382 22.98 -4.32 26.33
C GLY A 382 22.78 -3.13 25.37
N GLY A 383 23.48 -2.01 25.55
CA GLY A 383 23.41 -0.86 24.68
C GLY A 383 24.55 -0.85 23.66
N LEU A 384 24.23 -0.87 22.37
CA LEU A 384 25.17 -0.46 21.32
C LEU A 384 25.11 1.08 21.22
N THR A 385 26.27 1.75 21.25
CA THR A 385 26.35 3.15 20.80
C THR A 385 26.93 3.11 19.39
N ILE A 386 26.10 3.41 18.39
CA ILE A 386 26.60 3.79 17.06
C ILE A 386 27.03 5.24 17.22
N ARG A 387 28.33 5.51 17.26
CA ARG A 387 28.84 6.89 17.30
C ARG A 387 29.24 7.30 15.89
N GLY A 388 28.39 8.05 15.21
CA GLY A 388 28.81 8.89 14.10
C GLY A 388 29.51 10.16 14.61
N TYR A 389 30.76 10.36 14.19
CA TYR A 389 31.46 11.63 14.05
C TYR A 389 32.04 12.36 15.29
N ARG A 390 33.37 12.55 15.24
CA ARG A 390 33.97 13.89 15.36
C ARG A 390 34.58 14.23 14.00
N ALA A 391 34.16 15.33 13.40
CA ALA A 391 35.04 16.06 12.49
C ALA A 391 36.21 16.60 13.32
N SER A 392 37.43 16.34 12.90
CA SER A 392 38.62 17.07 13.36
C SER A 392 38.76 18.36 12.58
#